data_AF-A0A2V5Y188-F1
#
_entry.id   AF-A0A2V5Y188-F1
#
_cell.length_a   1.000
_cell.length_b   1.000
_cell.length_c   1.000
_cell.angle_alpha   90.00
_cell.angle_beta   90.00
_cell.angle_gamma   90.00
#
_symmetry.space_group_name_H-M   'P 1'
#
loop_
_entity.id
_entity.type
_entity.pdbx_description
1 polymer ?
#
loop_
_entity_poly.entity_id
_entity_poly.type
_entity_poly.pdbx_seq_one_letter_code
_entity_poly.pdbx_strand_id
1 'polypeptide(L)'
;MIQKFFLAFIPVFVAIDPIGLVAIFMGLASSASSEQRKHQAALGLFTAFCVAIGFVFLGQIIFDALGITDADFQVAGGLILLALAGRELLNVGPSSHGG
;
A
#
# COMPACT_ATOMS: atom_id res chain seq x y z
N MET A 1 -22.33 -12.60 9.05
CA MET A 1 -21.45 -11.56 9.63
C MET A 1 -19.98 -11.93 9.46
N ILE A 2 -19.50 -13.04 10.04
CA ILE A 2 -18.09 -13.48 9.93
C ILE A 2 -17.59 -13.62 8.48
N GLN A 3 -18.40 -14.18 7.58
CA GLN A 3 -18.03 -14.38 6.17
C GLN A 3 -17.75 -13.05 5.45
N LYS A 4 -18.58 -12.02 5.68
CA LYS A 4 -18.41 -10.68 5.11
C LYS A 4 -17.14 -10.00 5.65
N PHE A 5 -16.82 -10.25 6.92
CA PHE A 5 -15.57 -9.75 7.51
C PHE A 5 -14.36 -10.34 6.79
N PHE A 6 -14.28 -11.66 6.61
CA PHE A 6 -13.14 -12.28 5.92
C PHE A 6 -13.04 -11.85 4.45
N LEU A 7 -14.17 -11.68 3.76
CA LEU A 7 -14.20 -11.18 2.38
C LEU A 7 -13.61 -9.77 2.23
N ALA A 8 -13.73 -8.90 3.24
CA ALA A 8 -13.12 -7.57 3.23
C ALA A 8 -11.72 -7.54 3.85
N PHE A 9 -11.50 -8.34 4.89
CA PHE A 9 -10.25 -8.36 5.65
C PHE A 9 -9.09 -8.92 4.84
N ILE A 10 -9.30 -10.03 4.12
CA ILE A 10 -8.21 -10.69 3.38
C ILE A 10 -7.61 -9.75 2.32
N PRO A 11 -8.40 -9.11 1.43
CA PRO A 11 -7.85 -8.17 0.45
C PRO A 11 -7.10 -7.00 1.08
N VAL A 12 -7.64 -6.43 2.16
CA VAL A 12 -7.00 -5.30 2.87
C VAL A 12 -5.69 -5.73 3.53
N PHE A 13 -5.68 -6.88 4.21
CA PHE A 13 -4.49 -7.41 4.85
C PHE A 13 -3.38 -7.71 3.84
N VAL A 14 -3.73 -8.34 2.72
CA VAL A 14 -2.82 -8.62 1.61
C VAL A 14 -2.30 -7.33 0.97
N ALA A 15 -3.18 -6.35 0.73
CA ALA A 15 -2.79 -5.08 0.12
C ALA A 15 -1.87 -4.23 1.01
N ILE A 16 -2.05 -4.27 2.33
CA ILE A 16 -1.20 -3.54 3.28
C ILE A 16 0.20 -4.18 3.39
N ASP A 17 0.30 -5.50 3.24
CA ASP A 17 1.53 -6.27 3.46
C ASP A 17 2.27 -5.91 4.78
N PRO A 18 1.62 -6.11 5.94
CA PRO A 18 2.21 -5.71 7.22
C PRO A 18 3.50 -6.47 7.54
N ILE A 19 3.65 -7.70 7.05
CA ILE A 19 4.83 -8.54 7.31
C ILE A 19 6.04 -7.99 6.55
N GLY A 20 5.88 -7.73 5.24
CA GLY A 20 6.93 -7.13 4.43
C GLY A 20 7.32 -5.73 4.92
N LEU A 21 6.32 -4.90 5.22
CA LEU A 21 6.56 -3.54 5.74
C LEU A 21 7.32 -3.55 7.08
N VAL A 22 6.98 -4.43 8.02
CA VAL A 22 7.72 -4.54 9.29
C VAL A 22 9.15 -4.97 9.06
N ALA A 23 9.39 -5.95 8.19
CA ALA A 23 10.75 -6.43 7.89
C ALA A 23 11.60 -5.32 7.24
N ILE A 24 11.05 -4.63 6.24
CA ILE A 24 11.68 -3.48 5.58
C ILE A 24 11.95 -2.37 6.58
N PHE A 25 10.95 -2.01 7.40
CA PHE A 25 11.11 -0.97 8.41
C PHE A 25 12.21 -1.34 9.42
N MET A 26 12.27 -2.58 9.90
CA MET A 26 13.33 -3.03 10.80
C MET A 26 14.72 -2.98 10.15
N GLY A 27 14.84 -3.35 8.87
CA GLY A 27 16.08 -3.24 8.11
C GLY A 27 16.56 -1.80 7.96
N LEU A 28 15.66 -0.91 7.51
CA LEU A 28 15.97 0.51 7.29
C LEU A 28 16.18 1.29 8.60
N ALA A 29 15.44 0.93 9.66
CA ALA A 29 15.50 1.59 10.95
C ALA A 29 16.61 1.07 11.87
N SER A 30 17.39 0.07 11.44
CA SER A 30 18.44 -0.56 12.25
C SER A 30 19.54 0.41 12.70
N SER A 31 19.80 1.47 11.93
CA SER A 31 20.78 2.53 12.23
C SER A 31 20.19 3.74 12.95
N ALA A 32 18.88 3.79 13.19
CA ALA A 32 18.18 4.94 13.75
C ALA A 32 18.01 4.83 15.28
N SER A 33 18.19 5.96 15.98
CA SER A 33 17.93 6.04 17.42
C SER A 33 16.45 5.77 17.74
N SER A 34 16.14 5.38 18.98
CA SER A 34 14.77 5.06 19.40
C SER A 34 13.81 6.25 19.27
N GLU A 35 14.27 7.48 19.46
CA GLU A 35 13.48 8.69 19.21
C GLU A 35 13.22 8.90 17.72
N GLN A 36 14.25 8.77 16.88
CA GLN A 36 14.13 8.98 15.44
C GLN A 36 13.15 7.97 14.82
N ARG A 37 13.18 6.71 15.29
CA ARG A 37 12.23 5.66 14.88
C ARG A 37 10.79 6.01 15.21
N LYS A 38 10.53 6.52 16.42
CA LYS A 38 9.18 6.94 16.84
C LYS A 38 8.69 8.13 16.03
N HIS A 39 9.56 9.10 15.77
CA HIS A 39 9.22 10.26 14.95
C HIS A 39 8.87 9.87 13.51
N GLN A 40 9.67 8.99 12.88
CA GLN A 40 9.39 8.48 11.53
C GLN A 40 8.09 7.68 11.47
N ALA A 41 7.83 6.83 12.48
CA ALA A 41 6.58 6.08 12.56
C ALA A 41 5.37 7.02 12.71
N ALA A 42 5.47 8.06 13.54
CA ALA A 42 4.40 9.04 13.71
C ALA A 42 4.14 9.83 12.42
N LEU A 43 5.19 10.24 11.70
CA LEU A 43 5.06 10.91 10.41
C LEU A 43 4.40 10.01 9.36
N GLY A 44 4.82 8.75 9.29
CA GLY A 44 4.21 7.76 8.39
C GLY A 44 2.75 7.54 8.69
N LEU A 45 2.38 7.39 9.97
CA LEU A 45 0.99 7.26 10.41
C LEU A 45 0.16 8.49 10.06
N PHE A 46 0.69 9.70 10.31
CA PHE A 46 0.00 10.94 9.99
C PHE A 46 -0.20 11.11 8.48
N THR A 47 0.83 10.77 7.68
CA THR A 47 0.76 10.82 6.22
C THR A 47 -0.29 9.84 5.70
N ALA A 48 -0.27 8.58 6.16
CA ALA A 48 -1.25 7.58 5.79
C ALA A 48 -2.68 8.00 6.17
N PHE A 49 -2.85 8.61 7.35
CA PHE A 49 -4.14 9.14 7.80
C PHE A 49 -4.65 10.27 6.90
N CYS A 50 -3.80 11.25 6.57
CA CYS A 50 -4.17 12.34 5.67
C CYS A 50 -4.51 11.84 4.26
N VAL A 51 -3.73 10.91 3.73
CA VAL A 51 -3.98 10.30 2.41
C VAL A 51 -5.28 9.50 2.43
N ALA A 52 -5.54 8.71 3.48
CA ALA A 52 -6.77 7.92 3.60
C ALA A 52 -8.01 8.82 3.68
N ILE A 53 -7.97 9.87 4.50
CA ILE A 53 -9.03 10.88 4.57
C ILE A 53 -9.23 11.55 3.22
N GLY A 54 -8.15 12.02 2.60
CA GLY A 54 -8.20 12.64 1.28
C GLY A 54 -8.83 11.71 0.24
N PHE A 55 -8.45 10.44 0.23
CA PHE A 55 -8.99 9.46 -0.69
C PHE A 55 -10.48 9.16 -0.47
N VAL A 56 -10.95 9.11 0.78
CA VAL A 56 -12.37 8.91 1.08
C VAL A 56 -13.23 10.04 0.51
N PHE A 57 -12.77 11.29 0.61
CA PHE A 57 -13.52 12.44 0.08
C PHE A 57 -13.34 12.63 -1.44
N LEU A 58 -12.12 12.43 -1.93
CA LEU A 58 -11.75 12.76 -3.31
C LEU A 58 -11.97 11.59 -4.28
N GLY A 59 -11.87 10.35 -3.80
CA GLY A 59 -11.97 9.14 -4.60
C GLY A 59 -13.30 9.02 -5.32
N GLN A 60 -14.43 9.21 -4.61
CA GLN A 60 -15.76 9.16 -5.23
C GLN A 60 -15.93 10.25 -6.29
N ILE A 61 -15.47 11.47 -6.01
CA ILE A 61 -15.54 12.59 -6.95
C ILE A 61 -14.76 12.27 -8.23
N ILE A 62 -13.56 11.70 -8.10
CA ILE A 62 -12.72 11.32 -9.24
C ILE A 62 -13.37 10.16 -10.02
N PHE A 63 -13.89 9.14 -9.33
CA PHE A 63 -14.52 7.99 -9.97
C PHE A 63 -15.76 8.41 -10.76
N ASP A 64 -16.61 9.25 -10.18
CA ASP A 64 -17.80 9.80 -10.85
C ASP A 64 -17.42 10.65 -12.07
N ALA A 65 -16.38 11.49 -11.95
CA ALA A 65 -15.91 12.33 -13.05
C ALA A 65 -15.33 11.51 -14.22
N LEU A 66 -14.73 10.35 -13.93
CA LEU A 66 -14.16 9.45 -14.93
C LEU A 66 -15.15 8.37 -15.42
N GLY A 67 -16.34 8.28 -14.82
CA GLY A 67 -17.32 7.23 -15.11
C GLY A 67 -16.86 5.83 -14.68
N ILE A 68 -16.01 5.74 -13.65
CA ILE A 68 -15.43 4.50 -13.12
C ILE A 68 -16.33 3.98 -12.00
N THR A 69 -16.67 2.70 -12.02
CA THR A 69 -17.41 2.06 -10.92
C THR A 69 -16.47 1.53 -9.84
N ASP A 70 -17.00 1.25 -8.65
CA ASP A 70 -16.25 0.59 -7.57
C ASP A 70 -15.63 -0.74 -8.02
N ALA A 71 -16.32 -1.47 -8.92
CA ALA A 71 -15.85 -2.74 -9.47
C ALA A 71 -14.65 -2.53 -10.42
N ASP A 72 -14.69 -1.50 -11.27
CA ASP A 72 -13.59 -1.17 -12.17
C ASP A 72 -12.32 -0.81 -11.39
N PHE A 73 -12.46 -0.05 -10.30
CA PHE A 73 -11.35 0.28 -9.41
C PHE A 73 -10.76 -0.98 -8.75
N GLN A 74 -11.60 -1.90 -8.27
CA GLN A 74 -11.13 -3.16 -7.68
C GLN A 74 -10.34 -4.02 -8.68
N VAL A 75 -10.83 -4.13 -9.92
CA VAL A 75 -10.13 -4.88 -10.98
C VAL A 75 -8.79 -4.23 -11.33
N ALA A 76 -8.76 -2.91 -11.54
CA ALA A 76 -7.55 -2.18 -11.86
C ALA A 76 -6.51 -2.26 -10.73
N GLY A 77 -6.94 -2.07 -9.47
CA GLY A 77 -6.08 -2.22 -8.30
C GLY A 77 -5.51 -3.64 -8.18
N GLY A 78 -6.34 -4.66 -8.40
CA GLY A 78 -5.90 -6.06 -8.44
C GLY A 78 -4.85 -6.33 -9.52
N LEU A 79 -5.02 -5.77 -10.72
CA LEU A 79 -4.05 -5.87 -11.81
C LEU A 79 -2.73 -5.18 -11.48
N ILE A 80 -2.76 -4.01 -10.84
CA ILE A 80 -1.56 -3.31 -10.37
C ILE A 80 -0.80 -4.16 -9.34
N LEU A 81 -1.51 -4.73 -8.35
CA LEU A 81 -0.89 -5.60 -7.34
C LEU A 81 -0.30 -6.87 -7.97
N LEU A 82 -1.01 -7.49 -8.92
CA LEU A 82 -0.51 -8.64 -9.66
C LEU A 82 0.76 -8.29 -10.45
N ALA A 83 0.77 -7.13 -11.14
CA ALA A 83 1.92 -6.67 -11.90
C ALA A 83 3.13 -6.37 -10.99
N LEU A 84 2.90 -5.75 -9.83
CA LEU A 84 3.93 -5.49 -8.83
C LEU A 84 4.52 -6.81 -8.30
N ALA A 85 3.65 -7.72 -7.85
CA ALA A 85 4.08 -9.04 -7.38
C ALA A 85 4.85 -9.81 -8.45
N GLY A 86 4.37 -9.80 -9.70
CA GLY A 86 5.07 -10.41 -10.83
C GLY A 86 6.45 -9.80 -11.07
N ARG A 87 6.57 -8.47 -10.99
CA ARG A 87 7.84 -7.76 -11.15
C ARG A 87 8.85 -8.15 -10.06
N GLU A 88 8.42 -8.21 -8.80
CA GLU A 88 9.27 -8.61 -7.67
C GLU A 88 9.68 -10.09 -7.77
N LEU A 89 8.75 -10.99 -8.09
CA LEU A 89 9.03 -12.43 -8.22
C LEU A 89 9.96 -12.76 -9.39
N LEU A 90 9.81 -12.07 -10.52
CA LEU A 90 10.60 -12.30 -11.73
C LEU A 90 11.92 -11.50 -11.74
N ASN A 91 12.23 -10.77 -10.67
CA ASN A 91 13.41 -9.91 -10.53
C ASN A 91 13.64 -9.01 -11.76
N VAL A 92 12.56 -8.42 -12.29
CA VAL A 92 12.66 -7.38 -13.33
C VAL A 92 12.98 -6.05 -12.63
N GLY A 93 14.16 -6.03 -12.01
CA GLY A 93 14.78 -4.82 -11.51
C GLY A 93 15.31 -4.01 -12.71
N PRO A 94 15.28 -2.66 -12.67
CA PRO A 94 16.03 -1.88 -13.63
C PRO A 94 17.50 -2.28 -13.46
N SER A 95 18.09 -2.90 -14.48
CA SER A 95 19.51 -3.19 -14.52
C SER A 95 20.25 -1.87 -14.68
N SER A 96 20.43 -1.16 -13.56
CA SER A 96 21.35 -0.04 -13.40
C SER A 96 22.78 -0.53 -13.67
N HIS A 97 23.13 -0.64 -14.94
CA HIS A 97 24.51 -0.58 -15.40
C HIS A 97 24.95 0.88 -15.27
N GLY A 98 25.52 1.22 -14.12
CA GLY A 98 26.22 2.49 -13.89
C GLY A 98 27.52 2.17 -13.18
N GLY A 99 28.62 2.23 -13.94
CA GLY A 99 29.99 2.02 -13.46
C GLY A 99 30.58 3.21 -12.74
#